data_AF-A0AAW4PCK7-F1
#
_entry.id   AF-A0AAW4PCK7-F1
#
_cell.length_a   1.000
_cell.length_b   1.000
_cell.length_c   1.000
_cell.angle_alpha   90.00
_cell.angle_beta   90.00
_cell.angle_gamma   90.00
#
_symmetry.space_group_name_H-M   'P 1'
#
loop_
_entity.id
_entity.type
_entity.pdbx_description
1 polymer ?
#
loop_
_entity_poly.entity_id
_entity_poly.type
_entity_poly.pdbx_seq_one_letter_code
_entity_poly.pdbx_strand_id
1 'polypeptide(L)'
;MVSRRQFVGRVGGTVAALGGIGTAAGANGDSSDLPGGFPAVERSPALPEPGPNGPPTVPESFPTLSTYGHFGADASLAEGKTRTGYDLEGDWNGFSEASEIQIYVHGFVSNVPPLWARYLAKQASEGLAAAAYTDVFNLAFNWDSNVGWVEANEIAERNALKFAQWVRDLRAATDRPVRIVSHSLGARVVASLLEALHPGRDSFYPGGRSGQEPRCAETARGAVDSVALLGAAIGNENVQLNERWGTAIRFATGELYNYFSRSDEVLAGNSFLGYAGIAEPEKAPNNYVDRDVTGSVEAHGDYDSADNCAGVLDDVVADLNLA
;
A
#
# COMPACT_ATOMS: atom_id res chain seq x y z
N MET A 1 19.99 -41.97 -46.08
CA MET A 1 20.57 -42.30 -44.75
C MET A 1 19.89 -41.36 -43.75
N VAL A 2 18.79 -41.75 -43.09
CA VAL A 2 18.71 -42.61 -41.87
C VAL A 2 19.40 -41.87 -40.71
N SER A 3 18.82 -41.54 -39.55
CA SER A 3 17.59 -41.97 -38.88
C SER A 3 17.21 -41.02 -37.72
N ARG A 4 15.90 -40.99 -37.47
CA ARG A 4 15.15 -40.88 -36.18
C ARG A 4 15.91 -41.13 -34.87
N ARG A 5 15.50 -40.37 -33.84
CA ARG A 5 15.10 -40.83 -32.48
C ARG A 5 13.87 -40.01 -32.07
N GLN A 6 12.63 -40.44 -32.32
CA GLN A 6 11.79 -41.29 -31.46
C GLN A 6 12.22 -41.41 -29.99
N PHE A 7 11.47 -40.74 -29.11
CA PHE A 7 11.01 -41.33 -27.86
C PHE A 7 9.49 -41.12 -27.77
N VAL A 8 8.76 -42.24 -27.88
CA VAL A 8 7.34 -42.38 -27.55
C VAL A 8 7.30 -43.36 -26.39
N GLY A 9 6.61 -42.98 -25.32
CA GLY A 9 6.35 -43.83 -24.15
C GLY A 9 5.14 -43.29 -23.38
N ARG A 10 3.95 -43.48 -23.96
CA ARG A 10 2.64 -43.54 -23.27
C ARG A 10 2.67 -44.81 -22.36
N VAL A 11 2.05 -44.92 -21.18
CA VAL A 11 0.60 -44.99 -20.84
C VAL A 11 0.47 -45.09 -19.31
N GLY A 12 -0.62 -44.53 -18.75
CA GLY A 12 -1.23 -44.95 -17.48
C GLY A 12 -1.34 -43.79 -16.49
N GLY A 13 -2.48 -43.14 -16.24
CA GLY A 13 -3.85 -43.62 -16.28
C GLY A 13 -4.40 -43.59 -14.87
N THR A 14 -4.87 -42.42 -14.39
CA THR A 14 -5.93 -42.37 -13.39
C THR A 14 -6.71 -41.08 -13.59
N VAL A 15 -7.92 -41.25 -14.12
CA VAL A 15 -8.97 -40.23 -14.15
C VAL A 15 -9.49 -40.12 -12.72
N ALA A 16 -9.18 -39.02 -12.04
CA ALA A 16 -9.95 -38.58 -10.89
C ALA A 16 -10.95 -37.54 -11.39
N ALA A 17 -12.18 -38.00 -11.60
CA ALA A 17 -13.32 -37.11 -11.75
C ALA A 17 -13.61 -36.47 -10.38
N LEU A 18 -13.44 -35.16 -10.30
CA LEU A 18 -14.11 -34.27 -9.35
C LEU A 18 -14.72 -33.19 -10.26
N GLY A 19 -16.01 -33.16 -10.58
CA GLY A 19 -17.14 -33.46 -9.71
C GLY A 19 -17.38 -32.24 -8.82
N GLY A 20 -17.96 -31.19 -9.39
CA GLY A 20 -18.41 -30.00 -8.66
C GLY A 20 -17.96 -28.69 -9.28
N ILE A 21 -18.54 -28.32 -10.43
CA ILE A 21 -18.72 -26.90 -10.76
C ILE A 21 -19.80 -26.42 -9.78
N GLY A 22 -19.36 -26.01 -8.60
CA GLY A 22 -20.15 -25.18 -7.72
C GLY A 22 -20.06 -23.76 -8.24
N THR A 23 -21.09 -23.32 -8.96
CA THR A 23 -21.36 -21.89 -9.07
C THR A 23 -21.61 -21.37 -7.67
N ALA A 24 -20.57 -20.83 -7.02
CA ALA A 24 -20.74 -20.02 -5.82
C ALA A 24 -21.40 -18.70 -6.24
N ALA A 25 -22.71 -18.75 -6.44
CA ALA A 25 -23.55 -17.59 -6.22
C ALA A 25 -23.54 -17.37 -4.69
N GLY A 26 -22.65 -16.50 -4.21
CA GLY A 26 -22.46 -16.27 -2.78
C GLY A 26 -22.16 -14.79 -2.54
N ALA A 27 -23.22 -14.03 -2.24
CA ALA A 27 -23.28 -12.66 -1.73
C ALA A 27 -21.99 -11.81 -1.86
N ASN A 28 -21.99 -10.89 -2.83
CA ASN A 28 -21.07 -9.74 -2.86
C ASN A 28 -21.16 -9.00 -1.52
N GLY A 29 -20.03 -8.50 -1.00
CA GLY A 29 -20.04 -7.55 0.11
C GLY A 29 -20.92 -6.34 -0.24
N ASP A 30 -21.48 -5.67 0.76
CA ASP A 30 -22.36 -4.52 0.52
C ASP A 30 -21.55 -3.40 -0.18
N SER A 31 -21.83 -3.20 -1.47
CA SER A 31 -21.19 -2.18 -2.30
C SER A 31 -22.06 -0.93 -2.43
N SER A 32 -23.15 -0.82 -1.66
CA SER A 32 -24.11 0.28 -1.80
C SER A 32 -23.51 1.65 -1.46
N ASP A 33 -22.45 1.68 -0.65
CA ASP A 33 -21.73 2.90 -0.29
C ASP A 33 -20.62 3.30 -1.26
N LEU A 34 -20.29 2.48 -2.26
CA LEU A 34 -19.25 2.80 -3.24
C LEU A 34 -19.78 3.63 -4.42
N PRO A 35 -19.01 4.61 -4.93
CA PRO A 35 -19.37 5.32 -6.15
C PRO A 35 -19.48 4.41 -7.38
N GLY A 36 -20.34 4.80 -8.32
CA GLY A 36 -20.49 4.09 -9.59
C GLY A 36 -19.17 4.02 -10.36
N GLY A 37 -18.77 2.81 -10.78
CA GLY A 37 -17.54 2.55 -11.54
C GLY A 37 -16.42 1.90 -10.74
N PHE A 38 -16.53 1.83 -9.41
CA PHE A 38 -15.64 1.01 -8.58
C PHE A 38 -15.91 -0.50 -8.82
N PRO A 39 -14.89 -1.37 -8.68
CA PRO A 39 -15.08 -2.81 -8.73
C PRO A 39 -15.98 -3.28 -7.57
N ALA A 40 -16.56 -4.46 -7.72
CA ALA A 40 -17.37 -5.07 -6.66
C ALA A 40 -16.51 -5.42 -5.44
N VAL A 41 -17.11 -5.36 -4.24
CA VAL A 41 -16.47 -5.80 -3.00
C VAL A 41 -16.39 -7.32 -2.98
N GLU A 42 -15.17 -7.85 -2.96
CA GLU A 42 -14.87 -9.26 -2.81
C GLU A 42 -14.92 -9.68 -1.34
N ARG A 43 -15.37 -10.92 -1.11
CA ARG A 43 -15.30 -11.51 0.22
C ARG A 43 -13.85 -11.85 0.53
N SER A 44 -13.38 -11.41 1.71
CA SER A 44 -12.09 -11.81 2.26
C SER A 44 -11.95 -13.33 2.23
N PRO A 45 -10.79 -13.88 1.82
CA PRO A 45 -10.51 -15.30 2.03
C PRO A 45 -10.58 -15.61 3.53
N ALA A 46 -11.24 -16.71 3.90
CA ALA A 46 -11.37 -17.13 5.29
C ALA A 46 -9.98 -17.45 5.87
N LEU A 47 -9.69 -16.96 7.08
CA LEU A 47 -8.47 -17.33 7.78
C LEU A 47 -8.59 -18.75 8.37
N PRO A 48 -7.49 -19.51 8.46
CA PRO A 48 -7.44 -20.66 9.36
C PRO A 48 -7.64 -20.20 10.81
N GLU A 49 -8.41 -20.97 11.58
CA GLU A 49 -8.65 -20.73 13.01
C GLU A 49 -7.31 -20.50 13.75
N PRO A 50 -7.16 -19.40 14.50
CA PRO A 50 -5.93 -19.16 15.26
C PRO A 50 -5.74 -20.26 16.32
N GLY A 51 -4.51 -20.75 16.46
CA GLY A 51 -4.15 -21.64 17.56
C GLY A 51 -4.31 -20.95 18.94
N PRO A 52 -4.13 -21.67 20.06
CA PRO A 52 -4.31 -21.11 21.41
C PRO A 52 -3.31 -19.99 21.78
N ASN A 53 -2.25 -19.80 20.99
CA ASN A 53 -1.32 -18.65 21.03
C ASN A 53 -1.30 -17.92 19.68
N GLY A 54 -2.39 -18.00 18.92
CA GLY A 54 -2.49 -17.47 17.58
C GLY A 54 -2.40 -15.95 17.57
N PRO A 55 -2.11 -15.35 16.40
CA PRO A 55 -2.12 -13.92 16.26
C PRO A 55 -3.44 -13.32 16.77
N PRO A 56 -3.42 -12.07 17.27
CA PRO A 56 -4.64 -11.36 17.63
C PRO A 56 -5.68 -11.46 16.52
N THR A 57 -6.97 -11.50 16.90
CA THR A 57 -8.08 -11.64 15.96
C THR A 57 -7.99 -10.56 14.89
N VAL A 58 -7.69 -10.99 13.66
CA VAL A 58 -7.61 -10.08 12.53
C VAL A 58 -9.03 -9.67 12.15
N PRO A 59 -9.34 -8.36 12.05
CA PRO A 59 -10.66 -7.92 11.66
C PRO A 59 -10.93 -8.29 10.19
N GLU A 60 -11.59 -9.43 9.97
CA GLU A 60 -11.99 -9.92 8.63
C GLU A 60 -12.92 -8.94 7.89
N SER A 61 -13.49 -7.97 8.60
CA SER A 61 -14.33 -6.91 8.05
C SER A 61 -13.62 -5.57 7.87
N PHE A 62 -12.35 -5.39 8.25
CA PHE A 62 -11.71 -4.07 8.08
C PHE A 62 -11.62 -3.71 6.59
N PRO A 63 -12.15 -2.55 6.15
CA PRO A 63 -12.16 -2.20 4.75
C PRO A 63 -10.75 -2.12 4.17
N THR A 64 -10.57 -2.76 3.02
CA THR A 64 -9.25 -3.01 2.44
C THR A 64 -9.27 -2.74 0.95
N LEU A 65 -8.34 -1.88 0.50
CA LEU A 65 -7.89 -1.81 -0.88
C LEU A 65 -6.81 -2.87 -1.07
N SER A 66 -7.07 -3.85 -1.94
CA SER A 66 -6.21 -5.04 -2.05
C SER A 66 -5.61 -5.19 -3.44
N THR A 67 -4.35 -5.56 -3.44
CA THR A 67 -3.68 -6.17 -4.58
C THR A 67 -3.03 -7.48 -4.17
N TYR A 68 -3.42 -8.04 -3.04
CA TYR A 68 -2.88 -9.30 -2.56
C TYR A 68 -3.29 -10.43 -3.49
N GLY A 69 -2.37 -11.34 -3.82
CA GLY A 69 -2.55 -12.34 -4.87
C GLY A 69 -2.50 -11.78 -6.30
N HIS A 70 -2.14 -10.50 -6.49
CA HIS A 70 -1.93 -9.96 -7.83
C HIS A 70 -0.56 -10.31 -8.39
N PHE A 71 0.39 -10.66 -7.53
CA PHE A 71 1.73 -11.00 -7.94
C PHE A 71 2.15 -12.38 -7.41
N GLY A 72 2.85 -13.14 -8.25
CA GLY A 72 3.51 -14.36 -7.84
C GLY A 72 4.73 -14.09 -6.96
N ALA A 73 5.29 -15.15 -6.38
CA ALA A 73 6.51 -15.08 -5.56
C ALA A 73 7.74 -14.57 -6.32
N ASP A 74 7.68 -14.51 -7.66
CA ASP A 74 8.69 -13.97 -8.57
C ASP A 74 8.35 -12.56 -9.09
N ALA A 75 7.42 -11.86 -8.43
CA ALA A 75 6.88 -10.55 -8.83
C ALA A 75 6.18 -10.52 -10.21
N SER A 76 5.91 -11.68 -10.83
CA SER A 76 5.12 -11.76 -12.05
C SER A 76 3.65 -11.46 -11.79
N LEU A 77 2.96 -10.82 -12.74
CA LEU A 77 1.53 -10.53 -12.60
C LEU A 77 0.73 -11.83 -12.74
N ALA A 78 -0.15 -12.11 -11.78
CA ALA A 78 -0.99 -13.29 -11.76
C ALA A 78 -1.99 -13.32 -12.94
N GLU A 79 -2.37 -14.52 -13.37
CA GLU A 79 -3.36 -14.72 -14.43
C GLU A 79 -4.70 -14.04 -14.07
N GLY A 80 -5.30 -13.36 -15.05
CA GLY A 80 -6.57 -12.65 -14.85
C GLY A 80 -6.44 -11.29 -14.16
N LYS A 81 -5.30 -10.97 -13.56
CA LYS A 81 -5.05 -9.65 -12.95
C LYS A 81 -4.48 -8.69 -13.99
N THR A 82 -4.81 -7.40 -13.85
CA THR A 82 -4.39 -6.35 -14.80
C THR A 82 -3.40 -5.40 -14.15
N ARG A 83 -2.75 -4.54 -14.93
CA ARG A 83 -1.74 -3.59 -14.40
C ARG A 83 -2.30 -2.47 -13.55
N THR A 84 -3.59 -2.16 -13.69
CA THR A 84 -4.28 -1.08 -12.97
C THR A 84 -5.41 -1.60 -12.10
N GLY A 85 -5.76 -2.88 -12.21
CA GLY A 85 -6.83 -3.49 -11.41
C GLY A 85 -6.42 -3.63 -9.94
N TYR A 86 -7.39 -3.35 -9.08
CA TYR A 86 -7.36 -3.50 -7.63
C TYR A 86 -8.66 -4.16 -7.20
N ASP A 87 -8.63 -4.80 -6.05
CA ASP A 87 -9.80 -5.43 -5.43
C ASP A 87 -10.21 -4.62 -4.19
N LEU A 88 -11.49 -4.68 -3.84
CA LEU A 88 -12.02 -4.10 -2.61
C LEU A 88 -12.49 -5.23 -1.73
N GLU A 89 -12.07 -5.27 -0.48
CA GLU A 89 -12.44 -6.33 0.46
C GLU A 89 -12.91 -5.72 1.79
N GLY A 90 -13.59 -6.52 2.61
CA GLY A 90 -14.06 -6.10 3.95
C GLY A 90 -15.39 -5.35 3.91
N ASP A 91 -15.65 -4.58 4.96
CA ASP A 91 -16.88 -3.81 5.17
C ASP A 91 -16.67 -2.35 4.74
N TRP A 92 -17.37 -1.94 3.69
CA TRP A 92 -17.29 -0.59 3.14
C TRP A 92 -18.42 0.34 3.64
N ASN A 93 -19.21 -0.09 4.62
CA ASN A 93 -20.28 0.72 5.20
C ASN A 93 -19.73 2.02 5.81
N GLY A 94 -20.39 3.14 5.52
CA GLY A 94 -19.97 4.48 5.95
C GLY A 94 -18.93 5.12 5.03
N PHE A 95 -18.47 4.42 3.99
CA PHE A 95 -17.58 5.02 2.99
C PHE A 95 -18.23 6.21 2.31
N SER A 96 -19.54 6.20 2.04
CA SER A 96 -20.22 7.31 1.38
C SER A 96 -20.38 8.56 2.26
N GLU A 97 -20.40 8.37 3.59
CA GLU A 97 -20.66 9.43 4.58
C GLU A 97 -19.39 10.12 5.09
N ALA A 98 -18.26 9.42 5.08
CA ALA A 98 -17.00 9.97 5.57
C ALA A 98 -16.52 11.16 4.74
N SER A 99 -16.12 12.24 5.40
CA SER A 99 -15.59 13.46 4.76
C SER A 99 -14.16 13.31 4.24
N GLU A 100 -13.43 12.29 4.70
CA GLU A 100 -12.02 12.07 4.41
C GLU A 100 -11.67 10.58 4.42
N ILE A 101 -10.67 10.21 3.62
CA ILE A 101 -10.14 8.84 3.54
C ILE A 101 -8.72 8.78 4.10
N GLN A 102 -8.51 7.91 5.09
CA GLN A 102 -7.20 7.54 5.61
C GLN A 102 -6.82 6.17 5.07
N ILE A 103 -5.58 6.00 4.62
CA ILE A 103 -5.07 4.72 4.11
C ILE A 103 -3.79 4.37 4.84
N TYR A 104 -3.77 3.21 5.48
CA TYR A 104 -2.57 2.65 6.07
C TYR A 104 -1.92 1.65 5.09
N VAL A 105 -0.64 1.86 4.78
CA VAL A 105 0.17 1.02 3.87
C VAL A 105 1.26 0.33 4.68
N HIS A 106 1.11 -0.99 4.88
CA HIS A 106 2.05 -1.76 5.67
C HIS A 106 3.40 -2.01 4.96
N GLY A 107 4.42 -2.29 5.78
CA GLY A 107 5.76 -2.67 5.34
C GLY A 107 5.92 -4.11 4.89
N PHE A 108 7.18 -4.53 4.75
CA PHE A 108 7.54 -5.92 4.47
C PHE A 108 7.12 -6.81 5.63
N VAL A 109 6.30 -7.84 5.37
CA VAL A 109 5.87 -8.77 6.40
C VAL A 109 6.20 -10.21 6.01
N SER A 110 7.16 -10.81 6.70
CA SER A 110 7.55 -12.21 6.47
C SER A 110 6.73 -13.15 7.37
N ASN A 111 6.23 -14.26 6.81
CA ASN A 111 5.55 -15.33 7.54
C ASN A 111 4.29 -14.92 8.33
N VAL A 112 3.61 -13.84 7.93
CA VAL A 112 2.32 -13.45 8.51
C VAL A 112 1.14 -13.87 7.63
N PRO A 113 -0.06 -14.03 8.21
CA PRO A 113 -1.27 -14.32 7.44
C PRO A 113 -1.60 -13.21 6.41
N PRO A 114 -2.28 -13.55 5.30
CA PRO A 114 -2.68 -12.60 4.25
C PRO A 114 -3.44 -11.35 4.74
N LEU A 115 -4.16 -11.45 5.85
CA LEU A 115 -4.96 -10.37 6.39
C LEU A 115 -4.20 -9.49 7.41
N TRP A 116 -2.91 -9.72 7.63
CA TRP A 116 -2.13 -8.97 8.62
C TRP A 116 -2.11 -7.45 8.36
N ALA A 117 -2.21 -7.03 7.10
CA ALA A 117 -2.40 -5.64 6.70
C ALA A 117 -3.56 -4.95 7.45
N ARG A 118 -4.65 -5.68 7.69
CA ARG A 118 -5.84 -5.17 8.38
C ARG A 118 -5.63 -5.01 9.87
N TYR A 119 -4.87 -5.90 10.47
CA TYR A 119 -4.49 -5.78 11.88
C TYR A 119 -3.65 -4.52 12.08
N LEU A 120 -2.62 -4.32 11.25
CA LEU A 120 -1.76 -3.14 11.32
C LEU A 120 -2.53 -1.85 11.04
N ALA A 121 -3.37 -1.83 10.00
CA ALA A 121 -4.22 -0.68 9.69
C ALA A 121 -5.19 -0.35 10.83
N LYS A 122 -5.79 -1.37 11.46
CA LYS A 122 -6.65 -1.18 12.64
C LYS A 122 -5.87 -0.58 13.81
N GLN A 123 -4.69 -1.08 14.12
CA GLN A 123 -3.87 -0.52 15.20
C GLN A 123 -3.50 0.94 14.93
N ALA A 124 -3.06 1.26 13.72
CA ALA A 124 -2.75 2.63 13.33
C ALA A 124 -4.00 3.53 13.43
N SER A 125 -5.17 3.02 13.02
CA SER A 125 -6.44 3.76 13.14
C SER A 125 -6.82 4.01 14.61
N GLU A 126 -6.59 3.04 15.50
CA GLU A 126 -6.83 3.19 16.94
C GLU A 126 -5.89 4.21 17.58
N GLY A 127 -4.61 4.22 17.20
CA GLY A 127 -3.65 5.23 17.67
C GLY A 127 -3.97 6.64 17.16
N LEU A 128 -4.35 6.76 15.89
CA LEU A 128 -4.81 8.04 15.33
C LEU A 128 -6.09 8.54 16.02
N ALA A 129 -7.05 7.64 16.28
CA ALA A 129 -8.26 7.97 17.02
C ALA A 129 -7.97 8.39 18.47
N ALA A 130 -6.98 7.76 19.13
CA ALA A 130 -6.51 8.16 20.45
C ALA A 130 -5.88 9.57 20.44
N ALA A 131 -5.35 10.00 19.28
CA ALA A 131 -4.90 11.37 19.02
C ALA A 131 -6.02 12.32 18.54
N ALA A 132 -7.30 11.93 18.69
CA ALA A 132 -8.50 12.69 18.31
C ALA A 132 -8.81 12.79 16.80
N TYR A 133 -8.17 11.97 15.96
CA TYR A 133 -8.54 11.85 14.55
C TYR A 133 -9.56 10.73 14.32
N THR A 134 -10.86 11.06 14.42
CA THR A 134 -11.94 10.07 14.48
C THR A 134 -12.95 10.10 13.32
N ASP A 135 -13.07 11.22 12.60
CA ASP A 135 -14.14 11.43 11.61
C ASP A 135 -13.69 11.08 10.17
N VAL A 136 -13.06 9.91 10.01
CA VAL A 136 -12.46 9.46 8.75
C VAL A 136 -12.76 8.02 8.41
N PHE A 137 -12.75 7.70 7.12
CA PHE A 137 -12.82 6.32 6.65
C PHE A 137 -11.42 5.72 6.59
N ASN A 138 -11.10 4.79 7.50
CA ASN A 138 -9.80 4.14 7.56
C ASN A 138 -9.75 2.91 6.65
N LEU A 139 -8.70 2.80 5.84
CA LEU A 139 -8.49 1.72 4.86
C LEU A 139 -7.15 1.03 5.10
N ALA A 140 -7.11 -0.29 4.97
CA ALA A 140 -5.87 -1.01 4.76
C ALA A 140 -5.50 -1.04 3.27
N PHE A 141 -4.22 -0.85 2.93
CA PHE A 141 -3.68 -1.25 1.63
C PHE A 141 -2.94 -2.58 1.76
N ASN A 142 -3.52 -3.66 1.22
CA ASN A 142 -2.95 -5.01 1.32
C ASN A 142 -2.25 -5.42 0.02
N TRP A 143 -1.02 -5.92 0.12
CA TRP A 143 -0.22 -6.30 -1.04
C TRP A 143 0.73 -7.48 -0.77
N ASP A 144 1.21 -8.14 -1.83
CA ASP A 144 2.10 -9.31 -1.81
C ASP A 144 3.52 -8.98 -1.28
N SER A 145 3.61 -8.58 -0.01
CA SER A 145 4.86 -8.19 0.66
C SER A 145 5.57 -9.36 1.34
N ASN A 146 4.93 -10.53 1.42
CA ASN A 146 5.38 -11.71 2.14
C ASN A 146 6.23 -12.67 1.27
N VAL A 147 6.94 -12.11 0.29
CA VAL A 147 7.83 -12.82 -0.63
C VAL A 147 9.29 -12.53 -0.29
N GLY A 148 10.24 -12.88 -1.17
CA GLY A 148 11.64 -12.50 -1.00
C GLY A 148 11.81 -10.96 -1.00
N TRP A 149 12.81 -10.44 -0.28
CA TRP A 149 13.03 -8.99 -0.15
C TRP A 149 13.15 -8.29 -1.52
N VAL A 150 13.87 -8.89 -2.46
CA VAL A 150 14.05 -8.33 -3.81
C VAL A 150 12.71 -8.25 -4.53
N GLU A 151 11.95 -9.33 -4.51
CA GLU A 151 10.64 -9.43 -5.15
C GLU A 151 9.62 -8.51 -4.48
N ALA A 152 9.64 -8.36 -3.16
CA ALA A 152 8.78 -7.44 -2.43
C ALA A 152 9.06 -5.98 -2.82
N ASN A 153 10.33 -5.61 -3.05
CA ASN A 153 10.67 -4.28 -3.56
C ASN A 153 10.12 -4.07 -4.98
N GLU A 154 10.23 -5.09 -5.86
CA GLU A 154 9.68 -5.01 -7.20
C GLU A 154 8.13 -4.92 -7.19
N ILE A 155 7.47 -5.72 -6.36
CA ILE A 155 6.02 -5.70 -6.19
C ILE A 155 5.56 -4.35 -5.62
N ALA A 156 6.29 -3.78 -4.66
CA ALA A 156 5.98 -2.45 -4.13
C ALA A 156 5.92 -1.40 -5.24
N GLU A 157 6.89 -1.41 -6.16
CA GLU A 157 6.90 -0.51 -7.32
C GLU A 157 5.80 -0.86 -8.34
N ARG A 158 5.52 -2.14 -8.58
CA ARG A 158 4.45 -2.57 -9.51
C ARG A 158 3.05 -2.20 -9.02
N ASN A 159 2.86 -2.07 -7.71
CA ASN A 159 1.59 -1.62 -7.13
C ASN A 159 1.27 -0.15 -7.38
N ALA A 160 2.25 0.65 -7.79
CA ALA A 160 2.09 2.07 -8.10
C ALA A 160 0.92 2.36 -9.04
N LEU A 161 0.82 1.64 -10.15
CA LEU A 161 -0.22 1.88 -11.15
C LEU A 161 -1.62 1.42 -10.70
N LYS A 162 -1.69 0.39 -9.86
CA LYS A 162 -2.94 -0.11 -9.28
C LYS A 162 -3.48 0.87 -8.25
N PHE A 163 -2.59 1.32 -7.36
CA PHE A 163 -2.96 2.30 -6.34
C PHE A 163 -3.27 3.67 -6.97
N ALA A 164 -2.48 4.11 -7.95
CA ALA A 164 -2.77 5.35 -8.69
C ALA A 164 -4.11 5.28 -9.43
N GLN A 165 -4.49 4.10 -9.95
CA GLN A 165 -5.81 3.92 -10.55
C GLN A 165 -6.93 4.13 -9.52
N TRP A 166 -6.83 3.51 -8.34
CA TRP A 166 -7.82 3.72 -7.27
C TRP A 166 -7.93 5.19 -6.85
N VAL A 167 -6.79 5.89 -6.67
CA VAL A 167 -6.81 7.34 -6.34
C VAL A 167 -7.50 8.14 -7.45
N ARG A 168 -7.25 7.82 -8.72
CA ARG A 168 -7.91 8.48 -9.86
C ARG A 168 -9.41 8.20 -9.90
N ASP A 169 -9.82 6.97 -9.62
CA ASP A 169 -11.23 6.58 -9.58
C ASP A 169 -11.96 7.30 -8.43
N LEU A 170 -11.30 7.42 -7.27
CA LEU A 170 -11.80 8.21 -6.14
C LEU A 170 -11.95 9.69 -6.52
N ARG A 171 -10.91 10.31 -7.08
CA ARG A 171 -10.95 11.72 -7.49
C ARG A 171 -11.95 12.00 -8.62
N ALA A 172 -12.25 11.02 -9.46
CA ALA A 172 -13.31 11.14 -10.46
C ALA A 172 -14.71 11.11 -9.84
N ALA A 173 -14.85 10.48 -8.66
CA ALA A 173 -16.11 10.32 -7.96
C ALA A 173 -16.35 11.37 -6.86
N THR A 174 -15.30 11.91 -6.25
CA THR A 174 -15.38 12.72 -5.05
C THR A 174 -14.13 13.60 -4.87
N ASP A 175 -14.30 14.75 -4.20
CA ASP A 175 -13.20 15.66 -3.85
C ASP A 175 -12.64 15.43 -2.44
N ARG A 176 -13.08 14.36 -1.76
CA ARG A 176 -12.66 14.06 -0.38
C ARG A 176 -11.16 13.93 -0.23
N PRO A 177 -10.57 14.46 0.86
CA PRO A 177 -9.15 14.34 1.08
C PRO A 177 -8.69 12.88 1.19
N VAL A 178 -7.50 12.61 0.70
CA VAL A 178 -6.82 11.30 0.76
C VAL A 178 -5.54 11.47 1.55
N ARG A 179 -5.47 10.79 2.70
CA ARG A 179 -4.32 10.80 3.58
C ARG A 179 -3.72 9.41 3.70
N ILE A 180 -2.41 9.33 3.62
CA ILE A 180 -1.70 8.05 3.64
C ILE A 180 -0.73 8.02 4.81
N VAL A 181 -0.85 7.00 5.66
CA VAL A 181 0.19 6.64 6.63
C VAL A 181 0.85 5.37 6.10
N SER A 182 2.17 5.34 6.00
CA SER A 182 2.88 4.15 5.54
C SER A 182 4.03 3.80 6.44
N HIS A 183 4.29 2.50 6.60
CA HIS A 183 5.36 2.00 7.43
C HIS A 183 6.40 1.26 6.61
N SER A 184 7.69 1.45 6.93
CA SER A 184 8.78 0.61 6.40
C SER A 184 8.80 0.56 4.87
N LEU A 185 8.78 -0.63 4.27
CA LEU A 185 8.76 -0.84 2.81
C LEU A 185 7.48 -0.28 2.14
N GLY A 186 6.41 -0.03 2.91
CA GLY A 186 5.22 0.67 2.43
C GLY A 186 5.54 2.06 1.88
N ALA A 187 6.61 2.71 2.36
CA ALA A 187 7.10 3.96 1.80
C ALA A 187 7.49 3.84 0.31
N ARG A 188 7.97 2.67 -0.12
CA ARG A 188 8.28 2.41 -1.54
C ARG A 188 7.02 2.33 -2.38
N VAL A 189 5.97 1.70 -1.87
CA VAL A 189 4.64 1.68 -2.52
C VAL A 189 4.13 3.11 -2.70
N VAL A 190 4.19 3.93 -1.64
CA VAL A 190 3.68 5.31 -1.66
C VAL A 190 4.52 6.21 -2.57
N ALA A 191 5.85 6.16 -2.49
CA ALA A 191 6.71 6.96 -3.36
C ALA A 191 6.50 6.59 -4.85
N SER A 192 6.34 5.31 -5.14
CA SER A 192 6.02 4.84 -6.48
C SER A 192 4.59 5.22 -6.93
N LEU A 193 3.59 5.21 -6.04
CA LEU A 193 2.25 5.78 -6.27
C LEU A 193 2.35 7.25 -6.70
N LEU A 194 3.08 8.08 -5.95
CA LEU A 194 3.24 9.50 -6.27
C LEU A 194 3.93 9.69 -7.63
N GLU A 195 4.91 8.84 -7.97
CA GLU A 195 5.53 8.80 -9.29
C GLU A 195 4.54 8.44 -10.39
N ALA A 196 3.68 7.44 -10.16
CA ALA A 196 2.62 7.06 -11.10
C ALA A 196 1.51 8.10 -11.25
N LEU A 197 1.34 9.02 -10.28
CA LEU A 197 0.42 10.15 -10.40
C LEU A 197 1.05 11.33 -11.16
N HIS A 198 2.39 11.43 -11.21
CA HIS A 198 3.06 12.53 -11.91
C HIS A 198 2.94 12.41 -13.44
N PRO A 199 2.50 13.46 -14.16
CA PRO A 199 2.37 13.42 -15.61
C PRO A 199 3.71 13.14 -16.28
N GLY A 200 3.71 12.26 -17.28
CA GLY A 200 4.93 11.91 -18.02
C GLY A 200 5.91 10.99 -17.28
N ARG A 201 5.57 10.49 -16.08
CA ARG A 201 6.37 9.48 -15.36
C ARG A 201 5.78 8.07 -15.44
N ASP A 202 4.58 7.91 -16.02
CA ASP A 202 3.95 6.61 -16.28
C ASP A 202 4.86 5.63 -17.05
N SER A 203 5.73 6.15 -17.93
CA SER A 203 6.64 5.36 -18.77
C SER A 203 7.79 4.67 -18.00
N PHE A 204 8.01 5.02 -16.73
CA PHE A 204 9.01 4.33 -15.89
C PHE A 204 8.57 2.91 -15.49
N TYR A 205 7.28 2.59 -15.63
CA TYR A 205 6.75 1.26 -15.34
C TYR A 205 6.62 0.42 -16.61
N PRO A 206 6.97 -0.88 -16.59
CA PRO A 206 6.78 -1.78 -17.75
C PRO A 206 5.35 -1.72 -18.28
N GLY A 207 5.19 -1.21 -19.52
CA GLY A 207 3.92 -0.99 -20.21
C GLY A 207 3.27 0.40 -20.01
N GLY A 208 3.95 1.34 -19.36
CA GLY A 208 3.49 2.73 -19.24
C GLY A 208 3.15 3.36 -20.61
N ARG A 209 2.18 4.28 -20.64
CA ARG A 209 1.86 4.99 -21.88
C ARG A 209 3.01 5.95 -22.20
N SER A 210 3.82 5.65 -23.22
CA SER A 210 4.73 6.64 -23.78
C SER A 210 3.94 7.60 -24.69
N GLY A 211 4.04 8.90 -24.43
CA GLY A 211 3.60 9.93 -25.39
C GLY A 211 2.10 10.23 -25.46
N GLN A 212 1.29 9.81 -24.48
CA GLN A 212 -0.05 10.38 -24.27
C GLN A 212 -0.09 11.09 -22.92
N GLU A 213 -0.26 12.43 -22.96
CA GLU A 213 -0.74 13.20 -21.81
C GLU A 213 -1.95 12.48 -21.21
N PRO A 214 -1.95 12.13 -19.91
CA PRO A 214 -3.17 11.68 -19.27
C PRO A 214 -4.23 12.77 -19.51
N ARG A 215 -5.41 12.39 -20.00
CA ARG A 215 -6.53 13.35 -20.16
C ARG A 215 -6.95 14.04 -18.85
N CYS A 216 -6.34 13.64 -17.73
CA CYS A 216 -6.60 14.06 -16.36
C CYS A 216 -5.34 14.59 -15.64
N ALA A 217 -4.33 15.12 -16.35
CA ALA A 217 -3.11 15.65 -15.71
C ALA A 217 -3.40 16.75 -14.66
N GLU A 218 -4.50 17.51 -14.82
CA GLU A 218 -4.96 18.48 -13.81
C GLU A 218 -5.51 17.82 -12.54
N THR A 219 -6.16 16.65 -12.62
CA THR A 219 -6.73 15.97 -11.44
C THR A 219 -5.68 15.23 -10.61
N ALA A 220 -4.43 15.15 -11.09
CA ALA A 220 -3.36 14.40 -10.44
C ALA A 220 -2.49 15.29 -9.51
N ARG A 221 -2.51 16.61 -9.71
CA ARG A 221 -1.77 17.55 -8.87
C ARG A 221 -2.42 17.57 -7.48
N GLY A 222 -1.65 17.25 -6.45
CA GLY A 222 -2.17 17.17 -5.08
C GLY A 222 -3.27 16.11 -4.92
N ALA A 223 -3.27 15.04 -5.74
CA ALA A 223 -4.27 13.98 -5.64
C ALA A 223 -4.22 13.21 -4.32
N VAL A 224 -3.12 13.31 -3.57
CA VAL A 224 -2.98 12.84 -2.18
C VAL A 224 -2.74 14.05 -1.28
N ASP A 225 -3.65 14.36 -0.38
CA ASP A 225 -3.57 15.58 0.45
C ASP A 225 -2.36 15.54 1.39
N SER A 226 -2.13 14.39 2.03
CA SER A 226 -0.97 14.24 2.90
C SER A 226 -0.44 12.83 3.00
N VAL A 227 0.87 12.71 3.24
CA VAL A 227 1.58 11.45 3.46
C VAL A 227 2.42 11.53 4.73
N ALA A 228 2.29 10.53 5.61
CA ALA A 228 3.23 10.27 6.71
C ALA A 228 3.99 8.98 6.43
N LEU A 229 5.31 9.08 6.28
CA LEU A 229 6.21 7.93 6.15
C LEU A 229 6.82 7.62 7.51
N LEU A 230 6.55 6.43 8.05
CA LEU A 230 7.01 5.95 9.34
C LEU A 230 8.14 4.96 9.11
N GLY A 231 9.39 5.31 9.47
CA GLY A 231 10.53 4.42 9.27
C GLY A 231 10.71 4.03 7.80
N ALA A 232 10.72 4.99 6.88
CA ALA A 232 10.72 4.75 5.43
C ALA A 232 11.92 3.91 4.93
N ALA A 233 11.66 2.69 4.42
CA ALA A 233 12.68 1.79 3.86
C ALA A 233 13.00 2.08 2.38
N ILE A 234 13.29 3.34 2.07
CA ILE A 234 13.75 3.82 0.75
C ILE A 234 15.03 4.63 0.92
N GLY A 235 15.90 4.72 -0.11
CA GLY A 235 17.14 5.50 0.00
C GLY A 235 16.85 6.99 0.20
N ASN A 236 17.58 7.62 1.12
CA ASN A 236 17.34 8.97 1.62
C ASN A 236 17.69 10.09 0.64
N GLU A 237 18.42 9.76 -0.42
CA GLU A 237 18.61 10.61 -1.57
C GLU A 237 17.38 10.65 -2.48
N ASN A 238 16.62 9.55 -2.56
CA ASN A 238 15.61 9.39 -3.62
C ASN A 238 14.43 10.38 -3.56
N VAL A 239 14.22 11.02 -2.41
CA VAL A 239 13.17 12.03 -2.21
C VAL A 239 13.61 13.46 -2.57
N GLN A 240 14.90 13.67 -2.87
CA GLN A 240 15.42 14.96 -3.33
C GLN A 240 14.87 15.32 -4.73
N LEU A 241 14.73 16.62 -5.03
CA LEU A 241 14.15 17.12 -6.29
C LEU A 241 14.87 16.68 -7.56
N ASN A 242 16.15 16.37 -7.48
CA ASN A 242 16.97 15.87 -8.59
C ASN A 242 17.01 14.34 -8.67
N GLU A 243 16.35 13.65 -7.74
CA GLU A 243 16.32 12.19 -7.67
C GLU A 243 14.94 11.66 -8.08
N ARG A 244 14.76 10.33 -7.99
CA ARG A 244 13.62 9.62 -8.57
C ARG A 244 12.25 10.17 -8.13
N TRP A 245 12.05 10.40 -6.84
CA TRP A 245 10.73 10.70 -6.29
C TRP A 245 10.50 12.16 -5.93
N GLY A 246 11.52 13.02 -5.85
CA GLY A 246 11.31 14.39 -5.36
C GLY A 246 10.35 15.23 -6.20
N THR A 247 10.42 15.18 -7.53
CA THR A 247 9.46 15.90 -8.38
C THR A 247 8.06 15.34 -8.30
N ALA A 248 7.94 14.01 -8.15
CA ALA A 248 6.68 13.30 -7.96
C ALA A 248 6.01 13.68 -6.63
N ILE A 249 6.78 13.69 -5.53
CA ILE A 249 6.34 14.17 -4.22
C ILE A 249 5.82 15.60 -4.34
N ARG A 250 6.60 16.51 -4.92
CA ARG A 250 6.19 17.91 -5.08
C ARG A 250 4.89 18.10 -5.87
N PHE A 251 4.63 17.22 -6.84
CA PHE A 251 3.49 17.35 -7.73
C PHE A 251 2.23 16.68 -7.18
N ALA A 252 2.35 15.42 -6.75
CA ALA A 252 1.22 14.55 -6.50
C ALA A 252 0.67 14.63 -5.07
N THR A 253 1.43 15.21 -4.13
CA THR A 253 0.99 15.35 -2.74
C THR A 253 0.90 16.80 -2.27
N GLY A 254 -0.03 17.07 -1.35
CA GLY A 254 -0.13 18.35 -0.64
C GLY A 254 1.07 18.53 0.29
N GLU A 255 1.23 17.63 1.26
CA GLU A 255 2.35 17.60 2.22
C GLU A 255 2.86 16.18 2.47
N LEU A 256 4.16 16.01 2.67
CA LEU A 256 4.78 14.73 3.01
C LEU A 256 5.71 14.89 4.21
N TYR A 257 5.46 14.12 5.26
CA TYR A 257 6.29 14.06 6.45
C TYR A 257 7.00 12.72 6.53
N ASN A 258 8.31 12.73 6.73
CA ASN A 258 9.11 11.55 7.02
C ASN A 258 9.51 11.54 8.48
N TYR A 259 9.02 10.53 9.20
CA TYR A 259 9.35 10.27 10.60
C TYR A 259 10.46 9.24 10.63
N PHE A 260 11.64 9.65 11.12
CA PHE A 260 12.83 8.81 11.17
C PHE A 260 13.38 8.69 12.59
N SER A 261 13.97 7.54 12.90
CA SER A 261 14.60 7.28 14.20
C SER A 261 15.98 6.66 14.00
N ARG A 262 16.98 7.20 14.71
CA ARG A 262 18.32 6.58 14.80
C ARG A 262 18.33 5.34 15.68
N SER A 263 17.27 5.09 16.43
CA SER A 263 17.04 3.86 17.20
C SER A 263 16.46 2.73 16.33
N ASP A 264 16.12 3.01 15.06
CA ASP A 264 15.64 2.02 14.11
C ASP A 264 16.78 1.13 13.58
N GLU A 265 17.16 0.13 14.37
CA GLU A 265 18.24 -0.80 14.04
C GLU A 265 17.94 -1.70 12.84
N VAL A 266 16.67 -1.82 12.42
CA VAL A 266 16.30 -2.57 11.19
C VAL A 266 16.77 -1.81 9.96
N LEU A 267 16.71 -0.48 10.01
CA LEU A 267 17.13 0.40 8.94
C LEU A 267 18.57 0.92 9.11
N ALA A 268 19.26 0.52 10.18
CA ALA A 268 20.66 0.86 10.38
C ALA A 268 21.55 0.28 9.26
N GLY A 269 22.54 1.06 8.82
CA GLY A 269 23.60 0.57 7.94
C GLY A 269 23.33 0.65 6.43
N ASN A 270 22.20 1.20 6.00
CA ASN A 270 21.97 1.64 4.63
C ASN A 270 21.41 3.06 4.72
N SER A 271 21.68 3.93 3.75
CA SER A 271 21.19 5.33 3.74
C SER A 271 19.67 5.39 3.58
N PHE A 272 18.91 4.70 4.43
CA PHE A 272 17.46 4.66 4.44
C PHE A 272 16.92 5.95 5.04
N LEU A 273 15.86 6.43 4.43
CA LEU A 273 15.18 7.65 4.79
C LEU A 273 14.61 7.59 6.22
N GLY A 274 14.05 6.43 6.60
CA GLY A 274 13.52 6.17 7.94
C GLY A 274 14.56 6.04 9.05
N TYR A 275 15.83 5.87 8.70
CA TYR A 275 16.93 5.91 9.67
C TYR A 275 17.60 7.28 9.71
N ALA A 276 17.78 7.89 8.54
CA ALA A 276 18.70 9.01 8.39
C ALA A 276 18.07 10.39 8.22
N GLY A 277 16.79 10.46 7.84
CA GLY A 277 16.25 11.65 7.19
C GLY A 277 16.88 11.84 5.80
N ILE A 278 16.39 12.84 5.06
CA ILE A 278 16.86 13.21 3.73
C ILE A 278 18.36 13.54 3.75
N ALA A 279 19.10 13.09 2.74
CA ALA A 279 20.55 13.30 2.70
C ALA A 279 20.97 14.78 2.52
N GLU A 280 20.22 15.55 1.75
CA GLU A 280 20.52 16.96 1.42
C GLU A 280 19.23 17.79 1.56
N PRO A 281 18.94 18.33 2.76
CA PRO A 281 17.69 19.05 3.05
C PRO A 281 17.41 20.24 2.13
N GLU A 282 18.43 20.90 1.61
CA GLU A 282 18.31 22.00 0.65
C GLU A 282 17.77 21.58 -0.73
N LYS A 283 17.80 20.28 -1.03
CA LYS A 283 17.23 19.68 -2.24
C LYS A 283 15.85 19.05 -2.00
N ALA A 284 15.29 19.19 -0.79
CA ALA A 284 13.97 18.68 -0.49
C ALA A 284 12.89 19.37 -1.35
N PRO A 285 11.82 18.64 -1.74
CA PRO A 285 10.58 19.26 -2.18
C PRO A 285 10.08 20.27 -1.15
N ASN A 286 9.46 21.36 -1.60
CA ASN A 286 8.99 22.42 -0.69
C ASN A 286 7.80 22.00 0.19
N ASN A 287 7.21 20.84 -0.10
CA ASN A 287 6.14 20.21 0.66
C ASN A 287 6.60 18.95 1.42
N TYR A 288 7.91 18.79 1.59
CA TYR A 288 8.51 17.67 2.30
C TYR A 288 9.12 18.15 3.62
N VAL A 289 8.88 17.41 4.71
CA VAL A 289 9.42 17.71 6.03
C VAL A 289 9.96 16.44 6.68
N ASP A 290 11.15 16.55 7.28
CA ASP A 290 11.73 15.52 8.13
C ASP A 290 11.39 15.75 9.60
N ARG A 291 11.03 14.67 10.31
CA ARG A 291 10.79 14.62 11.75
C ARG A 291 11.70 13.59 12.38
N ASP A 292 12.66 14.07 13.17
CA ASP A 292 13.50 13.22 14.02
C ASP A 292 12.70 12.81 15.26
N VAL A 293 12.31 11.54 15.30
CA VAL A 293 11.53 10.94 16.39
C VAL A 293 12.34 9.94 17.19
N THR A 294 13.67 10.03 17.13
CA THR A 294 14.60 9.15 17.87
C THR A 294 14.30 9.11 19.37
N GLY A 295 13.78 10.20 19.94
CA GLY A 295 13.40 10.27 21.36
C GLY A 295 12.08 9.59 21.73
N SER A 296 11.22 9.29 20.76
CA SER A 296 9.87 8.73 20.97
C SER A 296 9.72 7.31 20.42
N VAL A 297 10.58 6.91 19.47
CA VAL A 297 10.54 5.62 18.79
C VAL A 297 11.81 4.85 19.12
N GLU A 298 11.68 3.80 19.92
CA GLU A 298 12.80 2.99 20.40
C GLU A 298 13.15 1.83 19.44
N ALA A 299 12.20 1.37 18.62
CA ALA A 299 12.42 0.32 17.64
C ALA A 299 11.58 0.50 16.35
N HIS A 300 11.95 -0.25 15.31
CA HIS A 300 11.33 -0.18 13.98
C HIS A 300 9.80 -0.38 13.97
N GLY A 301 9.28 -1.17 14.90
CA GLY A 301 7.84 -1.48 15.00
C GLY A 301 7.05 -0.51 15.87
N ASP A 302 7.67 0.51 16.44
CA ASP A 302 7.02 1.34 17.47
C ASP A 302 6.35 2.59 16.90
N TYR A 303 6.67 3.00 15.67
CA TYR A 303 6.17 4.27 15.10
C TYR A 303 4.64 4.39 15.13
N ASP A 304 3.94 3.32 14.81
CA ASP A 304 2.47 3.25 14.69
C ASP A 304 1.81 2.51 15.84
N SER A 305 2.50 2.38 16.97
CA SER A 305 1.92 1.80 18.17
C SER A 305 0.73 2.65 18.64
N ALA A 306 -0.37 1.96 18.93
CA ALA A 306 -1.60 2.57 19.42
C ALA A 306 -1.51 3.01 20.89
N ASP A 307 -0.51 2.50 21.63
CA ASP A 307 -0.17 3.01 22.95
C ASP A 307 0.77 4.20 22.74
N ASN A 308 0.20 5.41 22.69
CA ASN A 308 0.93 6.68 22.46
C ASN A 308 2.03 6.97 23.53
N CYS A 309 2.31 6.05 24.46
CA CYS A 309 3.52 6.06 25.27
C CYS A 309 4.79 5.67 24.48
N ALA A 310 4.63 5.00 23.34
CA ALA A 310 5.67 4.68 22.37
C ALA A 310 5.04 4.79 20.97
N GLY A 311 5.52 5.68 20.12
CA GLY A 311 4.93 5.96 18.80
C GLY A 311 4.84 7.44 18.47
N VAL A 312 4.33 7.75 17.27
CA VAL A 312 4.32 9.12 16.70
C VAL A 312 3.00 9.50 16.03
N LEU A 313 1.92 8.76 16.28
CA LEU A 313 0.63 9.02 15.62
C LEU A 313 -0.02 10.32 16.10
N ASP A 314 0.30 10.78 17.30
CA ASP A 314 -0.05 12.11 17.80
C ASP A 314 0.74 13.23 17.09
N ASP A 315 2.04 13.04 16.87
CA ASP A 315 2.85 13.93 16.03
C ASP A 315 2.28 13.99 14.60
N VAL A 316 1.87 12.86 14.02
CA VAL A 316 1.21 12.79 12.71
C VAL A 316 -0.07 13.61 12.66
N VAL A 317 -0.93 13.50 13.67
CA VAL A 317 -2.17 14.27 13.75
C VAL A 317 -1.89 15.78 13.90
N ALA A 318 -0.91 16.13 14.74
CA ALA A 318 -0.52 17.53 14.96
C ALA A 318 0.05 18.17 13.69
N ASP A 319 0.97 17.48 13.02
CA ASP A 319 1.67 18.00 11.83
C ASP A 319 0.75 18.18 10.63
N LEU A 320 -0.18 17.26 10.45
CA LEU A 320 -1.11 17.27 9.31
C LEU A 320 -2.40 18.05 9.60
N ASN A 321 -2.50 18.67 10.78
CA ASN A 321 -3.69 19.38 11.29
C ASN A 321 -4.97 18.55 11.13
N LEU A 322 -4.96 17.33 11.65
CA LEU A 322 -6.04 16.35 11.47
C LEU A 322 -7.14 16.41 12.55
N ALA A 323 -6.88 17.08 13.67
CA ALA A 323 -7.79 17.20 14.82
C ALA A 323 -8.65 18.48 14.81
#